data_AF-A0A955EDT6-F1
#
_entry.id   AF-A0A955EDT6-F1
#
_cell.length_a   1.000
_cell.length_b   1.000
_cell.length_c   1.000
_cell.angle_alpha   90.00
_cell.angle_beta   90.00
_cell.angle_gamma   90.00
#
_symmetry.space_group_name_H-M   'P 1'
#
loop_
_entity.id
_entity.type
_entity.pdbx_description
1 polymer ?
#
loop_
_entity_poly.entity_id
_entity_poly.type
_entity_poly.pdbx_seq_one_letter_code
_entity_poly.pdbx_strand_id
1 'polypeptide(L)'
;MPLNEPQLTNKQHAVPQNIMDVEFKIIGELTMRQFIYVMIFGAIGYVIFITFTSGIKWFFIILSVSFGLALALVRLEERWLDEWVVNFFKSVYAQNQRVWRQEPIPPIAFTYQNINRVKQELITLTPTSSRRKLEEYLDSYNVSSTQKDPLDFDSNDYISRINSQVQHENTLDSEKIETRAL
;
A
#
# COMPACT_ATOMS: atom_id res chain seq x y z
N MET A 1 57.52 -30.87 -7.48
CA MET A 1 56.56 -30.21 -6.58
C MET A 1 55.55 -29.52 -7.49
N PRO A 2 54.28 -29.95 -7.60
CA PRO A 2 53.35 -29.31 -8.52
C PRO A 2 52.93 -27.94 -7.96
N LEU A 3 52.85 -26.97 -8.87
CA LEU A 3 52.67 -25.55 -8.60
C LEU A 3 51.25 -25.26 -8.10
N ASN A 4 51.16 -24.33 -7.15
CA ASN A 4 49.93 -23.87 -6.54
C ASN A 4 49.17 -23.00 -7.55
N GLU A 5 48.24 -23.59 -8.30
CA GLU A 5 47.40 -22.86 -9.26
C GLU A 5 46.38 -21.99 -8.49
N PRO A 6 46.28 -20.68 -8.79
CA PRO A 6 45.29 -19.82 -8.14
C PRO A 6 43.88 -20.26 -8.56
N GLN A 7 43.08 -20.66 -7.58
CA GLN A 7 41.68 -21.03 -7.77
C GLN A 7 40.88 -19.83 -8.30
N LEU A 8 40.57 -19.81 -9.59
CA LEU A 8 39.67 -18.82 -10.21
C LEU A 8 38.23 -19.07 -9.73
N THR A 9 37.89 -18.55 -8.54
CA THR A 9 36.57 -18.72 -7.91
C THR A 9 35.45 -17.87 -8.52
N ASN A 10 35.61 -17.40 -9.76
CA ASN A 10 34.59 -16.61 -10.45
C ASN A 10 34.25 -17.22 -11.81
N LYS A 11 33.75 -18.46 -11.79
CA LYS A 11 32.92 -18.92 -12.90
C LYS A 11 31.56 -18.25 -12.73
N GLN A 12 31.30 -17.26 -13.56
CA GLN A 12 30.02 -16.57 -13.60
C GLN A 12 28.96 -17.58 -14.07
N HIS A 13 28.24 -18.17 -13.12
CA HIS A 13 27.12 -19.05 -13.42
C HIS A 13 25.95 -18.17 -13.91
N ALA A 14 25.33 -18.55 -15.03
CA ALA A 14 24.15 -17.85 -15.51
C ALA A 14 23.09 -17.84 -14.41
N VAL A 15 22.62 -16.65 -14.04
CA VAL A 15 21.51 -16.49 -13.10
C VAL A 15 20.29 -17.15 -13.74
N PRO A 16 19.58 -18.06 -13.04
CA PRO A 16 18.38 -18.67 -13.58
C PRO A 16 17.37 -17.57 -13.92
N GLN A 17 17.06 -17.44 -15.21
CA GLN A 17 16.02 -16.54 -15.68
C GLN A 17 14.66 -17.15 -15.36
N ASN A 18 13.74 -16.31 -14.89
CA ASN A 18 12.39 -16.74 -14.53
C ASN A 18 11.59 -17.05 -15.80
N ILE A 19 11.57 -18.32 -16.21
CA ILE A 19 10.81 -18.80 -17.38
C ILE A 19 9.31 -18.97 -17.11
N MET A 20 8.85 -18.70 -15.88
CA MET A 20 7.46 -18.89 -15.46
C MET A 20 6.58 -17.65 -15.67
N ASP A 21 7.13 -16.50 -16.10
CA ASP A 21 6.36 -15.28 -16.41
C ASP A 21 5.63 -15.35 -17.77
N VAL A 22 5.44 -16.56 -18.31
CA VAL A 22 4.61 -16.76 -19.49
C VAL A 22 3.14 -16.75 -19.08
N GLU A 23 2.37 -15.80 -19.63
CA GLU A 23 0.94 -15.72 -19.37
C GLU A 23 0.23 -16.99 -19.87
N PHE A 24 -0.61 -17.58 -19.02
CA PHE A 24 -1.34 -18.79 -19.37
C PHE A 24 -2.32 -18.52 -20.51
N LYS A 25 -2.09 -19.23 -21.62
CA LYS A 25 -2.96 -19.22 -22.80
C LYS A 25 -3.96 -20.36 -22.66
N ILE A 26 -5.26 -20.06 -22.79
CA ILE A 26 -6.34 -21.05 -22.63
C ILE A 26 -6.61 -21.76 -23.94
N ILE A 27 -6.81 -20.98 -25.01
CA ILE A 27 -7.13 -21.49 -26.35
C ILE A 27 -6.17 -20.82 -27.35
N GLY A 28 -5.26 -21.62 -27.91
CA GLY A 28 -4.26 -21.15 -28.86
C GLY A 28 -3.37 -20.07 -28.27
N GLU A 29 -3.50 -18.83 -28.75
CA GLU A 29 -2.75 -17.67 -28.26
C GLU A 29 -3.50 -16.77 -27.27
N LEU A 30 -4.78 -17.06 -27.03
CA LEU A 30 -5.64 -16.23 -26.19
C LEU A 30 -5.41 -16.50 -24.70
N THR A 31 -5.17 -15.44 -23.95
CA THR A 31 -5.07 -15.48 -22.49
C THR A 31 -6.47 -15.56 -21.85
N MET A 32 -6.55 -15.89 -20.56
CA MET A 32 -7.83 -15.97 -19.84
C MET A 32 -8.65 -14.67 -19.98
N ARG A 33 -7.99 -13.52 -19.83
CA ARG A 33 -8.62 -12.21 -19.91
C ARG A 33 -9.19 -11.94 -21.30
N GLN A 34 -8.42 -12.25 -22.33
CA GLN A 34 -8.82 -12.02 -23.73
C GLN A 34 -10.00 -12.90 -24.14
N PHE A 35 -10.01 -14.16 -23.70
CA PHE A 35 -11.13 -15.05 -23.92
C PHE A 35 -12.42 -14.50 -23.29
N ILE A 36 -12.34 -13.97 -22.07
CA ILE A 36 -13.49 -13.35 -21.38
C ILE A 36 -14.02 -12.15 -22.17
N TYR A 37 -13.15 -11.29 -22.72
CA TYR A 37 -13.60 -10.16 -23.55
C TYR A 37 -14.40 -10.64 -24.76
N VAL A 38 -13.90 -11.61 -25.52
CA VAL A 38 -14.61 -12.16 -26.68
C VAL A 38 -15.95 -12.77 -26.27
N MET A 39 -16.00 -13.49 -25.15
CA MET A 39 -17.24 -14.05 -24.60
C MET A 39 -18.26 -12.96 -24.24
N ILE A 40 -17.83 -11.89 -23.57
CA ILE A 40 -18.72 -10.77 -23.18
C ILE A 40 -19.23 -10.05 -24.42
N PHE A 41 -18.35 -9.66 -25.35
CA PHE A 41 -18.76 -8.94 -26.56
C PHE A 41 -19.58 -9.80 -27.52
N GLY A 42 -19.33 -11.12 -27.55
CA GLY A 42 -20.16 -12.11 -28.24
C GLY A 42 -21.54 -12.25 -27.61
N ALA A 43 -21.61 -12.33 -26.27
CA ALA A 43 -22.88 -12.36 -25.54
C ALA A 43 -23.68 -11.06 -25.74
N ILE A 44 -23.03 -9.89 -25.72
CA ILE A 44 -23.66 -8.60 -26.04
C ILE A 44 -24.17 -8.62 -27.49
N GLY A 45 -23.40 -9.12 -28.44
CA GLY A 45 -23.84 -9.30 -29.83
C GLY A 45 -25.07 -10.19 -29.94
N TYR A 46 -25.13 -11.28 -29.18
CA TYR A 46 -26.29 -12.17 -29.12
C TYR A 46 -27.52 -11.47 -28.49
N VAL A 47 -27.33 -10.70 -27.42
CA VAL A 47 -28.40 -9.90 -26.80
C VAL A 47 -28.95 -8.86 -27.78
N ILE A 48 -28.08 -8.20 -28.57
CA ILE A 48 -28.50 -7.27 -29.62
C ILE A 48 -29.31 -8.01 -30.69
N PHE A 49 -28.89 -9.22 -31.07
CA PHE A 49 -29.58 -10.03 -32.07
C PHE A 49 -31.02 -10.37 -31.67
N ILE A 50 -31.28 -10.67 -30.40
CA ILE A 50 -32.63 -10.98 -29.89
C ILE A 50 -33.47 -9.72 -29.64
N THR A 51 -32.85 -8.59 -29.27
CA THR A 51 -33.57 -7.37 -28.87
C THR A 51 -34.00 -6.54 -30.07
N PHE A 52 -33.14 -6.42 -31.09
CA PHE A 52 -33.39 -5.57 -32.24
C PHE A 52 -33.95 -6.36 -33.43
N THR A 53 -35.11 -5.96 -33.93
CA THR A 53 -35.73 -6.56 -35.13
C THR A 53 -35.33 -5.84 -36.43
N SER A 54 -34.83 -4.61 -36.34
CA SER A 54 -34.46 -3.78 -37.50
C SER A 54 -33.13 -4.19 -38.14
N GLY A 55 -32.94 -3.90 -39.43
CA GLY A 55 -31.71 -4.21 -40.19
C GLY A 55 -30.43 -3.59 -39.60
N ILE A 56 -30.57 -2.49 -38.86
CA ILE A 56 -29.49 -1.83 -38.11
C ILE A 56 -28.82 -2.76 -37.09
N LYS A 57 -29.48 -3.85 -36.66
CA LYS A 57 -28.91 -4.83 -35.74
C LYS A 57 -27.59 -5.41 -36.23
N TRP A 58 -27.46 -5.67 -37.54
CA TRP A 58 -26.25 -6.26 -38.10
C TRP A 58 -25.04 -5.34 -37.94
N PHE A 59 -25.24 -4.03 -38.09
CA PHE A 59 -24.18 -3.04 -37.87
C PHE A 59 -23.68 -3.07 -36.42
N PHE A 60 -24.59 -3.07 -35.44
CA PHE A 60 -24.22 -3.13 -34.02
C PHE A 60 -23.60 -4.47 -33.62
N ILE A 61 -24.07 -5.59 -34.17
CA ILE A 61 -23.49 -6.92 -33.92
C ILE A 61 -22.06 -6.96 -34.45
N ILE A 62 -21.84 -6.55 -35.70
CA ILE A 62 -20.51 -6.52 -36.32
C ILE A 62 -19.59 -5.59 -35.51
N LEU A 63 -20.07 -4.42 -35.12
CA LEU A 63 -19.31 -3.48 -34.30
C LEU A 63 -18.90 -4.10 -32.96
N SER A 64 -19.84 -4.71 -32.23
CA SER A 64 -19.58 -5.33 -30.93
C SER A 64 -18.59 -6.49 -31.03
N VAL A 65 -18.81 -7.41 -31.96
CA VAL A 65 -17.96 -8.59 -32.14
C VAL A 65 -16.57 -8.18 -32.63
N SER A 66 -16.48 -7.27 -33.60
CA SER A 66 -15.22 -6.73 -34.12
C SER A 66 -14.42 -6.06 -33.00
N PHE A 67 -15.09 -5.28 -32.14
CA PHE A 67 -14.44 -4.63 -31.01
C PHE A 67 -13.89 -5.62 -29.97
N GLY A 68 -14.65 -6.66 -29.63
CA GLY A 68 -14.19 -7.74 -28.76
C GLY A 68 -13.00 -8.52 -29.34
N LEU A 69 -13.03 -8.77 -30.66
CA LEU A 69 -11.93 -9.43 -31.36
C LEU A 69 -10.68 -8.55 -31.44
N ALA A 70 -10.86 -7.26 -31.69
CA ALA A 70 -9.78 -6.28 -31.73
C ALA A 70 -9.07 -6.20 -30.38
N LEU A 71 -9.82 -6.10 -29.28
CA LEU A 71 -9.24 -6.08 -27.92
C LEU A 71 -8.47 -7.35 -27.58
N ALA A 72 -8.91 -8.51 -28.07
CA ALA A 72 -8.31 -9.80 -27.75
C ALA A 72 -7.08 -10.14 -28.61
N LEU A 73 -7.10 -9.82 -29.91
CA LEU A 73 -6.07 -10.25 -30.87
C LEU A 73 -5.04 -9.18 -31.21
N VAL A 74 -5.39 -7.91 -31.08
CA VAL A 74 -4.51 -6.82 -31.52
C VAL A 74 -3.48 -6.52 -30.43
N ARG A 75 -2.20 -6.55 -30.83
CA ARG A 75 -1.06 -6.15 -30.00
C ARG A 75 -0.42 -4.91 -30.61
N LEU A 76 -0.26 -3.85 -29.82
CA LEU A 76 0.44 -2.62 -30.20
C LEU A 76 1.71 -2.50 -29.36
N GLU A 77 2.86 -2.28 -30.00
CA GLU A 77 4.13 -1.92 -29.32
C GLU A 77 4.43 -2.80 -28.10
N GLU A 78 4.42 -4.12 -28.31
CA GLU A 78 4.70 -5.14 -27.27
C GLU A 78 3.66 -5.27 -26.15
N ARG A 79 2.54 -4.53 -26.23
CA ARG A 79 1.45 -4.57 -25.26
C ARG A 79 0.14 -4.98 -25.94
N TRP A 80 -0.74 -5.62 -25.18
CA TRP A 80 -2.08 -5.95 -25.64
C TRP A 80 -2.95 -4.69 -25.71
N LEU A 81 -3.93 -4.66 -26.62
CA LEU A 81 -4.78 -3.48 -26.86
C LEU A 81 -5.55 -3.06 -25.59
N ASP A 82 -5.95 -4.00 -24.75
CA ASP A 82 -6.66 -3.72 -23.49
C ASP A 82 -5.85 -2.83 -22.54
N GLU A 83 -4.60 -3.20 -22.31
CA GLU A 83 -3.63 -2.50 -21.47
C GLU A 83 -3.24 -1.15 -22.09
N TRP A 84 -3.22 -1.07 -23.42
CA TRP A 84 -3.05 0.19 -24.14
C TRP A 84 -4.25 1.12 -23.93
N VAL A 85 -5.49 0.63 -24.06
CA VAL A 85 -6.72 1.44 -23.92
C VAL A 85 -6.85 1.99 -22.50
N VAL A 86 -6.57 1.17 -21.47
CA VAL A 86 -6.61 1.63 -20.07
C VAL A 86 -5.59 2.74 -19.85
N ASN A 87 -4.35 2.57 -20.34
CA ASN A 87 -3.32 3.58 -20.19
C ASN A 87 -3.58 4.83 -21.03
N PHE A 88 -4.23 4.70 -22.18
CA PHE A 88 -4.67 5.83 -22.97
C PHE A 88 -5.66 6.68 -22.18
N PHE A 89 -6.74 6.11 -21.64
CA PHE A 89 -7.68 6.86 -20.82
C PHE A 89 -7.05 7.40 -19.55
N LYS A 90 -6.21 6.62 -18.88
CA LYS A 90 -5.45 7.08 -17.70
C LYS A 90 -4.60 8.29 -18.05
N SER A 91 -3.93 8.29 -19.19
CA SER A 91 -3.09 9.40 -19.66
C SER A 91 -3.92 10.63 -20.04
N VAL A 92 -5.03 10.43 -20.75
CA VAL A 92 -5.94 11.51 -21.16
C VAL A 92 -6.55 12.24 -19.96
N TYR A 93 -6.94 11.50 -18.92
CA TYR A 93 -7.51 12.07 -17.69
C TYR A 93 -6.48 12.35 -16.60
N ALA A 94 -5.21 11.98 -16.80
CA ALA A 94 -4.16 12.28 -15.83
C ALA A 94 -3.94 13.79 -15.76
N GLN A 95 -4.13 14.35 -14.57
CA GLN A 95 -3.78 15.73 -14.31
C GLN A 95 -2.26 15.89 -14.44
N ASN A 96 -1.82 16.66 -15.43
CA ASN A 96 -0.40 16.85 -15.76
C ASN A 96 0.39 17.72 -14.74
N GLN A 97 -0.17 17.91 -13.54
CA GLN A 97 0.45 18.68 -12.48
C GLN A 97 1.32 17.77 -11.62
N ARG A 98 2.62 17.77 -11.90
CA ARG A 98 3.62 17.17 -11.00
C ARG A 98 4.01 18.21 -9.95
N VAL A 99 3.49 18.06 -8.73
CA VAL A 99 4.01 18.82 -7.57
C VAL A 99 5.32 18.19 -7.15
N TRP A 100 6.42 18.94 -7.27
CA TRP A 100 7.70 18.52 -6.73
C TRP A 100 7.59 18.40 -5.21
N ARG A 101 7.65 17.16 -4.69
CA ARG A 101 7.78 16.92 -3.25
C ARG A 101 9.23 16.58 -2.97
N GLN A 102 9.89 17.44 -2.21
CA GLN A 102 11.16 17.08 -1.58
C GLN A 102 10.82 16.11 -0.45
N GLU A 103 10.85 14.81 -0.75
CA GLU A 103 10.80 13.81 0.30
C GLU A 103 12.13 13.87 1.05
N PRO A 104 12.15 14.22 2.34
CA PRO A 104 13.38 14.17 3.11
C PRO A 104 13.80 12.72 3.17
N ILE A 105 14.82 12.34 2.39
CA ILE A 105 15.40 11.00 2.43
C ILE A 105 16.00 10.88 3.85
N PRO A 106 15.40 10.11 4.75
CA PRO A 106 15.94 10.00 6.09
C PRO A 106 17.33 9.37 5.97
N PRO A 107 18.33 9.86 6.73
CA PRO A 107 19.64 9.22 6.77
C PRO A 107 19.48 7.72 7.03
N ILE A 108 20.33 6.90 6.42
CA ILE A 108 20.25 5.42 6.45
C ILE A 108 20.13 4.89 7.90
N ALA A 109 20.69 5.60 8.87
CA ALA A 109 20.58 5.34 10.31
C ALA A 109 19.13 5.30 10.85
N PHE A 110 18.17 5.91 10.18
CA PHE A 110 16.75 5.94 10.57
C PHE A 110 15.87 5.07 9.67
N THR A 111 16.43 4.47 8.62
CA THR A 111 15.69 3.58 7.69
C THR A 111 15.54 2.15 8.20
N TYR A 112 15.94 1.84 9.44
CA TYR A 112 15.77 0.51 10.02
C TYR A 112 14.29 0.23 10.25
N GLN A 113 13.61 -0.30 9.23
CA GLN A 113 12.22 -0.75 9.25
C GLN A 113 11.99 -1.99 10.15
N ASN A 114 13.00 -2.42 10.90
CA ASN A 114 12.93 -3.65 11.68
C ASN A 114 12.74 -3.45 13.18
N ILE A 115 12.11 -2.34 13.57
CA ILE A 115 11.59 -2.15 14.94
C ILE A 115 10.75 -3.35 15.42
N ASN A 116 10.05 -4.04 14.52
CA ASN A 116 9.26 -5.23 14.86
C ASN A 116 10.14 -6.45 15.20
N ARG A 117 11.21 -6.71 14.45
CA ARG A 117 12.17 -7.78 14.78
C ARG A 117 12.99 -7.46 16.02
N VAL A 118 13.40 -6.22 16.20
CA VAL A 118 14.08 -5.78 17.43
C VAL A 118 13.16 -5.99 18.63
N LYS A 119 11.87 -5.64 18.54
CA LYS A 119 10.89 -5.97 19.59
C LYS A 119 10.76 -7.47 19.84
N GLN A 120 10.70 -8.30 18.79
CA GLN A 120 10.62 -9.75 18.91
C GLN A 120 11.87 -10.35 19.57
N GLU A 121 13.05 -9.86 19.21
CA GLU A 121 14.33 -10.25 19.80
C GLU A 121 14.44 -9.75 21.25
N LEU A 122 13.95 -8.56 21.59
CA LEU A 122 13.85 -8.13 22.99
C LEU A 122 12.88 -9.02 23.78
N ILE A 123 11.74 -9.43 23.24
CA ILE A 123 10.78 -10.29 23.95
C ILE A 123 11.38 -11.69 24.20
N THR A 124 12.25 -12.18 23.32
CA THR A 124 12.86 -13.51 23.42
C THR A 124 14.21 -13.52 24.16
N LEU A 125 14.94 -12.41 24.14
CA LEU A 125 16.24 -12.24 24.80
C LEU A 125 16.14 -11.50 26.14
N THR A 126 15.01 -10.91 26.50
CA THR A 126 14.77 -10.50 27.89
C THR A 126 14.37 -11.75 28.67
N PRO A 127 15.30 -12.38 29.41
CA PRO A 127 14.90 -13.49 30.28
C PRO A 127 13.84 -12.96 31.24
N THR A 128 12.93 -13.82 31.70
CA THR A 128 11.99 -13.54 32.80
C THR A 128 12.66 -12.82 33.97
N SER A 129 13.96 -13.02 34.17
CA SER A 129 14.81 -12.32 35.12
C SER A 129 14.85 -10.79 34.96
N SER A 130 14.94 -10.22 33.75
CA SER A 130 14.94 -8.76 33.59
C SER A 130 13.56 -8.16 33.79
N ARG A 131 12.49 -8.86 33.37
CA ARG A 131 11.10 -8.48 33.70
C ARG A 131 10.85 -8.53 35.21
N ARG A 132 11.32 -9.58 35.89
CA ARG A 132 11.23 -9.73 37.35
C ARG A 132 11.99 -8.64 38.10
N LYS A 133 13.19 -8.26 37.62
CA LYS A 133 13.94 -7.12 38.19
C LYS A 133 13.23 -5.78 37.96
N LEU A 134 12.57 -5.62 36.81
CA LEU A 134 11.74 -4.44 36.54
C LEU A 134 10.52 -4.41 37.48
N GLU A 135 9.81 -5.53 37.64
CA GLU A 135 8.70 -5.68 38.57
C GLU A 135 9.14 -5.41 40.02
N GLU A 136 10.25 -6.00 40.46
CA GLU A 136 10.85 -5.73 41.78
C GLU A 136 11.20 -4.25 41.98
N TYR A 137 11.73 -3.59 40.94
CA TYR A 137 11.99 -2.15 40.98
C TYR A 137 10.69 -1.33 41.03
N LEU A 138 9.69 -1.66 40.23
CA LEU A 138 8.39 -0.97 40.22
C LEU A 138 7.64 -1.16 41.53
N ASP A 139 7.68 -2.35 42.12
CA ASP A 139 7.11 -2.65 43.44
C ASP A 139 7.84 -1.86 44.54
N SER A 140 9.18 -1.77 44.47
CA SER A 140 9.94 -0.92 45.40
C SER A 140 9.56 0.55 45.31
N TYR A 141 9.15 1.02 44.13
CA TYR A 141 8.68 2.40 43.92
C TYR A 141 7.22 2.58 44.37
N ASN A 142 6.34 1.61 44.12
CA ASN A 142 4.95 1.62 44.60
C ASN A 142 4.83 1.55 46.13
N VAL A 143 5.82 0.96 46.80
CA VAL A 143 5.91 1.01 48.28
C VAL A 143 6.24 2.44 48.76
N SER A 144 7.01 3.20 47.98
CA SER A 144 7.40 4.59 48.31
C SER A 144 6.29 5.60 47.98
N SER A 145 5.40 5.33 47.02
CA SER A 145 4.27 6.22 46.67
C SER A 145 3.13 6.23 47.71
N THR A 146 3.12 5.28 48.65
CA THR A 146 2.16 5.29 49.78
C THR A 146 2.56 6.31 50.85
N GLN A 147 3.85 6.65 50.97
CA GLN A 147 4.33 7.69 51.88
C GLN A 147 4.62 8.95 51.07
N LYS A 148 3.63 9.82 50.91
CA LYS A 148 3.80 11.14 50.30
C LYS A 148 4.94 11.89 51.01
N ASP A 149 6.07 12.06 50.32
CA ASP A 149 7.18 12.89 50.80
C ASP A 149 6.70 14.34 50.88
N PRO A 150 6.86 15.05 52.02
CA PRO A 150 6.46 16.45 52.16
C PRO A 150 7.14 17.41 51.18
N LEU A 151 8.19 16.97 50.47
CA LEU A 151 8.88 17.76 49.43
C LEU A 151 8.45 17.42 48.00
N ASP A 152 7.63 16.38 47.80
CA ASP A 152 7.17 16.00 46.45
C ASP A 152 6.02 16.93 46.01
N PHE A 153 6.19 17.55 44.85
CA PHE A 153 5.23 18.53 44.34
C PHE A 153 3.95 17.81 43.93
N ASP A 154 2.79 18.26 44.43
CA ASP A 154 1.50 17.66 44.09
C ASP A 154 1.20 17.83 42.61
N SER A 155 1.62 16.84 41.83
CA SER A 155 1.46 16.80 40.39
C SER A 155 -0.01 16.89 39.98
N ASN A 156 -0.94 16.45 40.84
CA ASN A 156 -2.37 16.52 40.54
C ASN A 156 -2.90 17.96 40.58
N ASP A 157 -2.32 18.81 41.43
CA ASP A 157 -2.67 20.23 41.49
C ASP A 157 -2.20 20.99 40.25
N TYR A 158 -1.09 20.55 39.64
CA TYR A 158 -0.65 21.09 38.35
C TYR A 158 -1.58 20.68 37.20
N ILE A 159 -1.98 19.40 37.17
CA ILE A 159 -2.91 18.88 36.15
C ILE A 159 -4.29 19.55 36.28
N SER A 160 -4.78 19.81 37.49
CA SER A 160 -6.06 20.49 37.71
C SER A 160 -6.02 21.93 37.18
N ARG A 161 -4.93 22.66 37.42
CA ARG A 161 -4.71 24.02 36.90
C ARG A 161 -4.68 24.05 35.38
N ILE A 162 -3.95 23.14 34.73
CA ILE A 162 -3.93 23.06 33.27
C ILE A 162 -5.32 22.78 32.72
N ASN A 163 -6.04 21.80 33.27
CA ASN A 163 -7.38 21.46 32.80
C ASN A 163 -8.34 22.65 32.96
N SER A 164 -8.24 23.41 34.07
CA SER A 164 -9.05 24.61 34.27
C SER A 164 -8.73 25.72 33.27
N GLN A 165 -7.45 25.90 32.92
CA GLN A 165 -7.01 26.89 31.93
C GLN A 165 -7.47 26.51 30.52
N VAL A 166 -7.34 25.24 30.15
CA VAL A 166 -7.82 24.72 28.86
C VAL A 166 -9.33 24.87 28.74
N GLN A 167 -10.10 24.63 29.81
CA GLN A 167 -11.54 24.87 29.78
C GLN A 167 -11.88 26.36 29.64
N HIS A 168 -11.17 27.23 30.34
CA HIS A 168 -11.37 28.68 30.23
C HIS A 168 -11.06 29.20 28.81
N GLU A 169 -10.00 28.69 28.17
CA GLU A 169 -9.65 29.05 26.79
C GLU A 169 -10.72 28.61 25.78
N ASN A 170 -11.24 27.39 25.93
CA ASN A 170 -12.32 26.88 25.08
C ASN A 170 -13.64 27.68 25.23
N THR A 171 -13.95 28.20 26.43
CA THR A 171 -15.13 29.04 26.63
C THR A 171 -14.99 30.41 25.96
N LEU A 172 -13.80 31.01 25.99
CA LEU A 172 -13.53 32.30 25.34
C LEU A 172 -13.62 32.20 23.81
N ASP A 173 -13.17 31.09 23.23
CA ASP A 173 -13.31 30.86 21.79
C ASP A 173 -14.77 30.67 21.38
N SER A 174 -15.61 30.02 22.21
CA SER A 174 -17.04 29.87 21.92
C SER A 174 -17.80 31.20 21.92
N GLU A 175 -17.51 32.10 22.87
CA GLU A 175 -18.12 33.44 22.94
C GLU A 175 -17.68 34.33 21.77
N LYS A 176 -16.42 34.22 21.35
CA LYS A 176 -15.86 34.98 20.22
C LYS A 176 -16.45 34.56 18.86
N ILE A 177 -16.87 33.30 18.74
CA ILE A 177 -17.55 32.77 17.55
C ILE A 177 -18.99 33.31 17.49
N GLU A 178 -19.72 33.35 18.61
CA GLU A 178 -21.08 33.90 18.65
C GLU A 178 -21.11 35.41 18.37
N THR A 179 -20.15 36.18 18.91
CA THR A 179 -20.11 37.64 18.70
C THR A 179 -19.73 38.05 17.26
N ARG A 180 -19.16 37.13 16.46
CA ARG A 180 -18.84 37.37 15.04
C ARG A 180 -19.92 36.88 14.07
N ALA A 181 -20.94 36.17 14.58
CA ALA A 181 -22.06 35.65 13.80
C ALA A 181 -23.30 36.55 13.79
N LEU A 182 -23.25 37.67 14.53
CA LEU A 182 -24.23 38.78 14.53
C LEU A 182 -23.65 39.99 13.79
#